data_AF-A0A810Q637-F1
#
_entry.id   AF-A0A810Q637-F1
#
_cell.length_a   1.000
_cell.length_b   1.000
_cell.length_c   1.000
_cell.angle_alpha   90.00
_cell.angle_beta   90.00
_cell.angle_gamma   90.00
#
_symmetry.space_group_name_H-M   'P 1'
#
loop_
_entity.id
_entity.type
_entity.pdbx_description
1 polymer ?
#
loop_
_entity_poly.entity_id
_entity_poly.type
_entity_poly.pdbx_seq_one_letter_code
_entity_poly.pdbx_strand_id
1 'polypeptide(L)'
;MTLFDHYLEYMTQLLEGRRSPPEGITLPEGDVTEKAASLSRQLQQMGATAFVRACAHQDGVTLPEEIYRQADDTTSLQQLLQSAVQQTPVQEASPAEEPSEAAPDPDAGKHAFEVFLDCVALDDGLVQYLMEVLQKRDWKEFYKLSQITTKLDLDPEEFLYWLGNKELYADEEERSCAVIMDACLERLRQEGQLELIAALLSGDRRTFELFRCQAPELQHLPAATYEWYSKNYLDRDYPIRMLMKCRGIRFPEHIPGNESK
;
A
#
# COMPACT_ATOMS: atom_id res chain seq x y z
N MET A 1 14.92 23.05 2.13
CA MET A 1 14.31 22.17 1.10
C MET A 1 15.43 21.34 0.51
N THR A 2 15.17 20.04 0.38
CA THR A 2 16.10 19.06 -0.20
C THR A 2 15.95 19.03 -1.72
N LEU A 3 16.85 18.33 -2.42
CA LEU A 3 16.75 18.13 -3.88
C LEU A 3 15.41 17.48 -4.26
N PHE A 4 14.93 16.56 -3.43
CA PHE A 4 13.67 15.87 -3.61
C PHE A 4 12.45 16.79 -3.47
N ASP A 5 12.46 17.69 -2.48
CA ASP A 5 11.38 18.67 -2.31
C ASP A 5 11.25 19.57 -3.55
N HIS A 6 12.38 20.05 -4.08
CA HIS A 6 12.40 20.84 -5.31
C HIS A 6 11.99 20.04 -6.55
N TYR A 7 12.40 18.77 -6.61
CA TYR A 7 12.01 17.87 -7.70
C TYR A 7 10.49 17.67 -7.77
N LEU A 8 9.86 17.35 -6.64
CA LEU A 8 8.41 17.15 -6.56
C LEU A 8 7.65 18.43 -6.89
N GLU A 9 8.08 19.57 -6.36
CA GLU A 9 7.43 20.85 -6.63
C GLU A 9 7.45 21.20 -8.13
N TYR A 10 8.61 21.06 -8.78
CA TYR A 10 8.72 21.31 -10.22
C TYR A 10 7.95 20.30 -11.07
N MET A 11 7.93 19.03 -10.68
CA MET A 11 7.16 17.99 -11.36
C MET A 11 5.66 18.28 -11.29
N THR A 12 5.14 18.63 -10.12
CA THR A 12 3.73 19.00 -9.92
C THR A 12 3.35 20.22 -10.76
N GLN A 13 4.17 21.27 -10.75
CA GLN A 13 3.89 22.47 -11.56
C GLN A 13 3.87 22.17 -13.07
N LEU A 14 4.70 21.23 -13.53
CA LEU A 14 4.78 20.84 -14.94
C LEU A 14 3.58 19.97 -15.36
N LEU A 15 3.12 19.06 -14.49
CA LEU A 15 1.91 18.25 -14.70
C LEU A 15 0.63 19.08 -14.64
N GLU A 16 0.56 20.07 -13.76
CA GLU A 16 -0.55 21.03 -13.66
C GLU A 16 -0.55 22.06 -14.82
N GLY A 17 0.45 22.02 -15.71
CA GLY A 17 0.60 22.95 -16.83
C GLY A 17 0.91 24.39 -16.40
N ARG A 18 1.30 24.60 -15.13
CA ARG A 18 1.67 25.91 -14.56
C ARG A 18 3.07 26.37 -14.98
N ARG A 19 3.87 25.47 -15.55
CA ARG A 19 5.25 25.70 -16.00
C ARG A 19 5.48 25.12 -17.40
N SER A 20 6.30 25.80 -18.21
CA SER A 20 6.79 25.28 -19.48
C SER A 20 7.92 24.26 -19.26
N PRO A 21 7.99 23.16 -20.02
CA PRO A 21 9.01 22.14 -19.81
C PRO A 21 10.43 22.73 -19.93
N PRO A 22 11.38 22.31 -19.06
CA PRO A 22 12.75 22.80 -19.07
C PRO A 22 13.54 22.26 -20.28
N GLU A 23 14.71 22.83 -20.55
CA GLU A 23 15.58 22.38 -21.65
C GLU A 23 15.89 20.87 -21.55
N GLY A 24 15.59 20.15 -22.63
CA GLY A 24 15.76 18.69 -22.72
C GLY A 24 14.51 17.87 -22.39
N ILE A 25 13.40 18.51 -22.01
CA ILE A 25 12.09 17.86 -21.88
C ILE A 25 11.13 18.40 -22.95
N THR A 26 10.53 17.49 -23.71
CA THR A 26 9.49 17.80 -24.71
C THR A 26 8.22 17.06 -24.36
N LEU A 27 7.16 17.81 -24.05
CA LEU A 27 5.83 17.23 -23.79
C LEU A 27 5.07 17.10 -25.12
N PRO A 28 4.56 15.91 -25.49
CA PRO A 28 3.73 15.76 -26.68
C PRO A 28 2.37 16.46 -26.50
N GLU A 29 1.81 17.00 -27.59
CA GLU A 29 0.42 17.47 -27.62
C GLU A 29 -0.52 16.26 -27.67
N GLY A 30 -0.97 15.82 -26.50
CA GLY A 30 -1.80 14.62 -26.35
C GLY A 30 -2.45 14.54 -24.97
N ASP A 31 -2.99 13.36 -24.69
CA ASP A 31 -3.74 13.06 -23.46
C ASP A 31 -2.84 13.14 -22.22
N VAL A 32 -3.42 13.40 -21.04
CA VAL A 32 -2.66 13.64 -19.79
C VAL A 32 -1.79 12.43 -19.41
N THR A 33 -2.27 11.24 -19.74
CA THR A 33 -1.58 9.95 -19.55
C THR A 33 -0.34 9.81 -20.43
N GLU A 34 -0.41 10.21 -21.70
CA GLU A 34 0.71 10.17 -22.64
C GLU A 34 1.80 11.18 -22.26
N LYS A 35 1.38 12.37 -21.80
CA LYS A 35 2.29 13.40 -21.29
C LYS A 35 3.04 12.91 -20.05
N ALA A 36 2.35 12.31 -19.09
CA ALA A 36 2.96 11.77 -17.88
C ALA A 36 3.95 10.62 -18.20
N ALA A 37 3.59 9.71 -19.11
CA ALA A 37 4.46 8.61 -19.52
C ALA A 37 5.72 9.10 -20.26
N SER A 38 5.55 10.04 -21.19
CA SER A 38 6.68 10.65 -21.92
C SER A 38 7.63 11.41 -20.99
N LEU A 39 7.06 12.17 -20.04
CA LEU A 39 7.82 12.91 -19.03
C LEU A 39 8.62 11.96 -18.13
N SER A 40 8.01 10.88 -17.63
CA SER A 40 8.69 9.89 -16.79
C SER A 40 9.90 9.28 -17.51
N ARG A 41 9.76 8.94 -18.80
CA ARG A 41 10.85 8.39 -19.62
C ARG A 41 12.00 9.39 -19.82
N GLN A 42 11.69 10.66 -20.07
CA GLN A 42 12.70 11.70 -20.27
C GLN A 42 13.42 12.04 -18.95
N LEU A 43 12.71 12.01 -17.81
CA LEU A 43 13.29 12.19 -16.48
C LEU A 43 14.23 11.04 -16.09
N GLN A 44 13.97 9.81 -16.54
CA GLN A 44 14.90 8.69 -16.35
C GLN A 44 16.21 8.89 -17.12
N GLN A 45 16.16 9.48 -18.31
CA GLN A 45 17.34 9.72 -19.14
C GLN A 45 18.15 10.94 -18.67
N MET A 46 17.46 12.00 -18.22
CA MET A 46 18.09 13.24 -17.76
C MET A 46 18.57 13.14 -16.29
N GLY A 47 17.82 12.45 -15.44
CA GLY A 47 18.08 12.34 -14.00
C GLY A 47 17.54 13.51 -13.18
N ALA A 48 17.14 13.23 -11.93
CA ALA A 48 16.48 14.20 -11.04
C ALA A 48 17.31 15.45 -10.77
N THR A 49 18.63 15.30 -10.59
CA THR A 49 19.57 16.41 -10.34
C THR A 49 19.65 17.39 -11.51
N ALA A 50 19.72 16.86 -12.74
CA ALA A 50 19.78 17.68 -13.94
C ALA A 50 18.42 18.37 -14.21
N PHE A 51 17.31 17.68 -13.95
CA PHE A 51 15.96 18.27 -14.05
C PHE A 51 15.78 19.44 -13.09
N VAL A 52 16.08 19.27 -11.79
CA VAL A 52 15.97 20.35 -10.79
C VAL A 52 16.86 21.53 -11.16
N ARG A 53 18.06 21.27 -11.69
CA ARG A 53 18.98 22.33 -12.15
C ARG A 53 18.42 23.08 -13.36
N ALA A 54 17.85 22.39 -14.33
CA ALA A 54 17.26 23.01 -15.51
C ALA A 54 16.01 23.85 -15.15
N CYS A 55 15.15 23.33 -14.27
CA CYS A 55 13.99 24.07 -13.75
C CYS A 55 14.39 25.31 -12.96
N ALA A 56 15.37 25.20 -12.06
CA ALA A 56 15.86 26.33 -11.28
C ALA A 56 16.50 27.41 -12.17
N HIS A 57 17.26 27.00 -13.20
CA HIS A 57 17.86 27.93 -14.16
C HIS A 57 16.80 28.67 -14.98
N GLN A 58 15.72 27.99 -15.38
CA GLN A 58 14.58 28.58 -16.09
C GLN A 58 13.86 29.64 -15.24
N ASP A 59 13.80 29.45 -13.93
CA ASP A 59 13.23 30.41 -12.98
C ASP A 59 14.19 31.56 -12.63
N GLY A 60 15.42 31.54 -13.14
CA GLY A 60 16.47 32.48 -12.78
C GLY A 60 16.99 32.30 -11.35
N VAL A 61 16.72 31.15 -10.73
CA VAL A 61 17.09 30.82 -9.34
C VAL A 61 18.35 29.95 -9.33
N THR A 62 19.41 30.42 -8.70
CA THR A 62 20.63 29.62 -8.48
C THR A 62 20.51 28.88 -7.15
N LEU A 63 20.16 27.59 -7.20
CA LEU A 63 20.11 26.74 -6.01
C LEU A 63 21.53 26.43 -5.49
N PRO A 64 21.74 26.39 -4.15
CA PRO A 64 23.04 26.04 -3.54
C PRO A 64 23.59 24.69 -3.99
N GLU A 65 24.89 24.61 -4.28
CA GLU A 65 25.54 23.37 -4.75
C GLU A 65 25.42 22.19 -3.77
N GLU A 66 25.26 22.48 -2.47
CA GLU A 66 25.08 21.48 -1.42
C GLU A 66 23.81 20.63 -1.62
N ILE A 67 22.76 21.20 -2.24
CA ILE A 67 21.52 20.48 -2.59
C ILE A 67 21.81 19.39 -3.62
N TYR A 68 22.74 19.64 -4.55
CA TYR A 68 23.14 18.67 -5.56
C TYR A 68 24.18 17.67 -5.05
N ARG A 69 24.85 17.96 -3.93
CA ARG A 69 25.89 17.09 -3.33
C ARG A 69 25.32 15.97 -2.46
N GLN A 70 24.15 16.20 -1.87
CA GLN A 70 23.33 15.14 -1.25
C GLN A 70 22.91 14.04 -2.24
N ALA A 71 23.24 14.19 -3.53
CA ALA A 71 22.95 13.22 -4.56
C ALA A 71 23.88 11.99 -4.57
N ASP A 72 24.99 11.93 -3.82
CA ASP A 72 25.81 10.69 -3.81
C ASP A 72 25.12 9.53 -3.05
N ASP A 73 24.15 9.83 -2.18
CA ASP A 73 23.23 8.84 -1.60
C ASP A 73 22.09 8.46 -2.57
N THR A 74 22.06 9.03 -3.80
CA THR A 74 21.03 8.74 -4.79
C THR A 74 21.23 7.43 -5.55
N THR A 75 22.24 6.62 -5.22
CA THR A 75 22.21 5.21 -5.65
C THR A 75 20.93 4.54 -5.16
N SER A 76 20.47 4.89 -3.95
CA SER A 76 19.18 4.46 -3.40
C SER A 76 17.97 5.08 -4.10
N LEU A 77 18.06 6.30 -4.63
CA LEU A 77 16.98 7.00 -5.35
C LEU A 77 16.87 6.58 -6.83
N GLN A 78 18.00 6.39 -7.51
CA GLN A 78 18.05 5.77 -8.83
C GLN A 78 17.67 4.30 -8.73
N GLN A 79 18.04 3.57 -7.68
CA GLN A 79 17.52 2.23 -7.43
C GLN A 79 16.04 2.27 -7.08
N LEU A 80 15.53 3.21 -6.28
CA LEU A 80 14.09 3.33 -6.01
C LEU A 80 13.30 3.64 -7.28
N LEU A 81 13.80 4.55 -8.11
CA LEU A 81 13.21 4.88 -9.41
C LEU A 81 13.37 3.71 -10.40
N GLN A 82 14.51 3.03 -10.45
CA GLN A 82 14.71 1.85 -11.29
C GLN A 82 13.90 0.65 -10.80
N SER A 83 13.63 0.52 -9.51
CA SER A 83 12.77 -0.52 -8.94
C SER A 83 11.30 -0.22 -9.23
N ALA A 84 10.89 1.04 -9.06
CA ALA A 84 9.57 1.53 -9.44
C ALA A 84 9.34 1.45 -10.96
N VAL A 85 10.41 1.48 -11.76
CA VAL A 85 10.35 1.39 -13.22
C VAL A 85 10.52 -0.03 -13.72
N GLN A 86 11.27 -0.91 -13.05
CA GLN A 86 11.38 -2.35 -13.35
C GLN A 86 10.13 -3.14 -12.95
N GLN A 87 9.27 -2.60 -12.07
CA GLN A 87 7.94 -3.15 -11.83
C GLN A 87 6.91 -2.74 -12.89
N THR A 88 7.26 -1.83 -13.80
CA THR A 88 6.67 -1.79 -15.14
C THR A 88 7.53 -2.66 -16.04
N PRO A 89 6.99 -3.71 -16.68
CA PRO A 89 7.72 -4.33 -17.77
C PRO A 89 7.85 -3.27 -18.88
N VAL A 90 9.03 -2.66 -18.98
CA VAL A 90 9.48 -2.05 -20.23
C VAL A 90 9.72 -3.23 -21.16
N GLN A 91 8.67 -3.63 -21.88
CA GLN A 91 8.82 -4.45 -23.07
C GLN A 91 9.77 -3.68 -24.00
N GLU A 92 11.02 -4.16 -24.07
CA GLU A 92 11.94 -3.81 -25.13
C GLU A 92 11.23 -4.06 -26.46
N ALA A 93 11.26 -3.03 -27.31
CA ALA A 93 10.70 -3.10 -28.64
C ALA A 93 11.29 -4.30 -29.41
N SER A 94 10.41 -5.22 -29.79
CA SER A 94 10.61 -6.12 -30.93
C SER A 94 9.29 -6.24 -31.70
N PRO A 95 9.38 -6.45 -33.01
CA PRO A 95 8.53 -5.74 -33.97
C PRO A 95 7.15 -6.38 -34.16
N ALA A 96 6.14 -5.51 -34.21
CA ALA A 96 4.84 -5.70 -34.85
C ALA A 96 4.17 -7.08 -34.65
N GLU A 97 3.43 -7.23 -33.55
CA GLU A 97 2.27 -8.14 -33.52
C GLU A 97 1.03 -7.40 -33.02
N GLU A 98 -0.09 -7.75 -33.64
CA GLU A 98 -1.43 -7.17 -33.58
C GLU A 98 -1.98 -6.99 -32.15
N PRO A 99 -3.00 -6.12 -31.94
CA PRO A 99 -3.44 -5.70 -30.61
C PRO A 99 -3.98 -6.89 -29.80
N SER A 100 -3.13 -7.45 -28.94
CA SER A 100 -3.55 -8.28 -27.82
C SER A 100 -4.33 -7.40 -26.87
N GLU A 101 -5.61 -7.72 -26.68
CA GLU A 101 -6.46 -7.20 -25.62
C GLU A 101 -5.65 -7.15 -24.31
N ALA A 102 -5.47 -5.95 -23.76
CA ALA A 102 -4.92 -5.80 -22.43
C ALA A 102 -5.79 -6.62 -21.48
N ALA A 103 -5.18 -7.57 -20.75
CA ALA A 103 -5.88 -8.25 -19.68
C ALA A 103 -6.52 -7.19 -18.77
N PRO A 104 -7.78 -7.39 -18.35
CA PRO A 104 -8.45 -6.44 -17.46
C PRO A 104 -7.56 -6.22 -16.23
N ASP A 105 -7.43 -4.96 -15.82
CA ASP A 105 -6.67 -4.57 -14.62
C ASP A 105 -7.08 -5.49 -13.45
N PRO A 106 -6.16 -6.26 -12.85
CA PRO A 106 -6.47 -7.22 -11.79
C PRO A 106 -7.05 -6.54 -10.54
N ASP A 107 -6.89 -5.23 -10.41
CA ASP A 107 -7.42 -4.42 -9.32
C ASP A 107 -8.69 -3.64 -9.72
N ALA A 108 -9.19 -3.82 -10.95
CA ALA A 108 -10.45 -3.23 -11.40
C ALA A 108 -11.64 -3.71 -10.55
N GLY A 109 -12.10 -2.83 -9.65
CA GLY A 109 -13.24 -3.08 -8.77
C GLY A 109 -12.87 -3.42 -7.32
N LYS A 110 -11.58 -3.51 -6.98
CA LYS A 110 -11.14 -3.65 -5.58
C LYS A 110 -11.21 -2.31 -4.83
N HIS A 111 -11.45 -2.39 -3.52
CA HIS A 111 -11.40 -1.22 -2.65
C HIS A 111 -9.95 -0.73 -2.52
N ALA A 112 -9.69 0.58 -2.54
CA ALA A 112 -8.32 1.11 -2.47
C ALA A 112 -7.55 0.65 -1.21
N PHE A 113 -8.25 0.44 -0.09
CA PHE A 113 -7.69 -0.14 1.13
C PHE A 113 -7.24 -1.61 0.97
N GLU A 114 -7.92 -2.39 0.13
CA GLU A 114 -7.56 -3.79 -0.14
C GLU A 114 -6.28 -3.84 -0.97
N VAL A 115 -6.19 -3.01 -2.02
CA VAL A 115 -4.95 -2.86 -2.81
C VAL A 115 -3.78 -2.38 -1.95
N PHE A 116 -4.03 -1.40 -1.06
CA PHE A 116 -3.03 -0.94 -0.10
C PHE A 116 -2.51 -2.08 0.78
N LEU A 117 -3.41 -2.89 1.33
CA LEU A 117 -3.03 -3.95 2.24
C LEU A 117 -2.37 -5.13 1.53
N ASP A 118 -2.86 -5.50 0.35
CA ASP A 118 -2.25 -6.50 -0.55
C ASP A 118 -0.78 -6.12 -0.82
N CYS A 119 -0.51 -4.85 -1.16
CA CYS A 119 0.86 -4.37 -1.38
C CYS A 119 1.72 -4.44 -0.12
N VAL A 120 1.18 -4.04 1.04
CA VAL A 120 1.93 -4.08 2.31
C VAL A 120 2.20 -5.52 2.74
N ALA A 121 1.28 -6.46 2.47
CA ALA A 121 1.43 -7.87 2.81
C ALA A 121 2.48 -8.61 1.99
N LEU A 122 2.98 -8.02 0.89
CA LEU A 122 4.08 -8.61 0.10
C LEU A 122 5.40 -8.70 0.86
N ASP A 123 5.58 -7.88 1.91
CA ASP A 123 6.82 -7.82 2.68
C ASP A 123 6.53 -7.72 4.19
N ASP A 124 7.02 -8.69 4.96
CA ASP A 124 6.84 -8.75 6.42
C ASP A 124 7.38 -7.49 7.13
N GLY A 125 8.41 -6.85 6.57
CA GLY A 125 8.96 -5.59 7.06
C GLY A 125 8.02 -4.42 6.85
N LEU A 126 7.30 -4.35 5.72
CA LEU A 126 6.25 -3.36 5.48
C LEU A 126 5.05 -3.56 6.40
N VAL A 127 4.63 -4.80 6.65
CA VAL A 127 3.57 -5.09 7.63
C VAL A 127 3.97 -4.59 9.02
N GLN A 128 5.22 -4.85 9.44
CA GLN A 128 5.76 -4.34 10.70
C GLN A 128 5.84 -2.82 10.73
N TYR A 129 6.29 -2.20 9.64
CA TYR A 129 6.36 -0.74 9.51
C TYR A 129 4.97 -0.10 9.62
N LEU A 130 3.98 -0.63 8.90
CA LEU A 130 2.59 -0.19 8.97
C LEU A 130 2.06 -0.26 10.42
N MET A 131 2.29 -1.38 11.10
CA MET A 131 1.87 -1.52 12.50
C MET A 131 2.55 -0.50 13.41
N GLU A 132 3.84 -0.20 13.22
CA GLU A 132 4.54 0.82 14.01
C GLU A 132 4.01 2.22 13.77
N VAL A 133 3.77 2.58 12.50
CA VAL A 133 3.22 3.88 12.10
C VAL A 133 1.85 4.08 12.73
N LEU A 134 0.96 3.08 12.62
CA LEU A 134 -0.38 3.12 13.21
C LEU A 134 -0.34 3.17 14.74
N GLN A 135 0.57 2.42 15.38
CA GLN A 135 0.73 2.43 16.83
C GLN A 135 1.22 3.79 17.36
N LYS A 136 2.17 4.44 16.66
CA LYS A 136 2.69 5.77 16.99
C LYS A 136 1.75 6.91 16.59
N ARG A 137 0.68 6.61 15.84
CA ARG A 137 -0.23 7.58 15.21
C ARG A 137 0.50 8.57 14.30
N ASP A 138 1.52 8.10 13.59
CA ASP A 138 2.29 8.92 12.66
C ASP A 138 1.59 8.97 11.28
N TRP A 139 0.53 9.78 11.19
CA TRP A 139 -0.28 9.86 9.98
C TRP A 139 0.51 10.34 8.77
N LYS A 140 1.57 11.13 8.96
CA LYS A 140 2.43 11.59 7.87
C LYS A 140 3.12 10.42 7.17
N GLU A 141 3.64 9.47 7.93
CA GLU A 141 4.26 8.26 7.37
C GLU A 141 3.23 7.32 6.76
N PHE A 142 2.01 7.26 7.32
CA PHE A 142 0.91 6.50 6.72
C PHE A 142 0.53 7.04 5.33
N TYR A 143 0.35 8.36 5.18
CA TYR A 143 0.02 8.97 3.90
C TYR A 143 1.13 8.76 2.86
N LYS A 144 2.40 8.82 3.26
CA LYS A 144 3.50 8.47 2.35
C LYS A 144 3.40 7.03 1.88
N LEU A 145 3.16 6.10 2.81
CA LEU A 145 3.03 4.68 2.48
C LEU A 145 1.83 4.46 1.53
N SER A 146 0.70 5.11 1.79
CA SER A 146 -0.50 4.99 0.94
C SER A 146 -0.31 5.58 -0.45
N GLN A 147 0.37 6.72 -0.56
CA GLN A 147 0.68 7.34 -1.85
C GLN A 147 1.64 6.47 -2.67
N ILE A 148 2.64 5.85 -2.04
CA ILE A 148 3.61 5.00 -2.73
C ILE A 148 2.93 3.75 -3.31
N THR A 149 2.01 3.13 -2.56
CA THR A 149 1.37 1.86 -2.97
C THR A 149 0.15 2.06 -3.85
N THR A 150 -0.72 3.03 -3.54
CA THR A 150 -2.03 3.22 -4.21
C THR A 150 -2.17 4.50 -5.00
N LYS A 151 -1.20 5.43 -4.89
CA LYS A 151 -1.29 6.81 -5.44
C LYS A 151 -2.47 7.62 -4.88
N LEU A 152 -3.03 7.20 -3.74
CA LEU A 152 -4.14 7.86 -3.06
C LEU A 152 -3.74 8.28 -1.65
N ASP A 153 -4.32 9.38 -1.20
CA ASP A 153 -4.29 9.82 0.19
C ASP A 153 -5.37 9.08 0.98
N LEU A 154 -5.00 7.91 1.50
CA LEU A 154 -5.89 7.09 2.29
C LEU A 154 -5.95 7.64 3.72
N ASP A 155 -7.15 7.80 4.26
CA ASP A 155 -7.31 8.19 5.65
C ASP A 155 -7.01 7.00 6.58
N PRO A 156 -6.10 7.15 7.56
CA PRO A 156 -5.72 6.05 8.45
C PRO A 156 -6.86 5.61 9.38
N GLU A 157 -7.76 6.50 9.78
CA GLU A 157 -8.91 6.17 10.62
C GLU A 157 -10.00 5.46 9.81
N GLU A 158 -10.25 5.88 8.56
CA GLU A 158 -11.13 5.15 7.63
C GLU A 158 -10.57 3.78 7.27
N PHE A 159 -9.26 3.67 7.06
CA PHE A 159 -8.58 2.38 6.83
C PHE A 159 -8.77 1.43 8.01
N LEU A 160 -8.52 1.92 9.24
CA LEU A 160 -8.74 1.12 10.46
C LEU A 160 -10.21 0.75 10.61
N TYR A 161 -11.15 1.67 10.37
CA TYR A 161 -12.58 1.38 10.42
C TYR A 161 -12.96 0.28 9.41
N TRP A 162 -12.50 0.40 8.16
CA TRP A 162 -12.75 -0.57 7.11
C TRP A 162 -12.21 -1.96 7.48
N LEU A 163 -10.94 -2.03 7.91
CA LEU A 163 -10.31 -3.29 8.29
C LEU A 163 -11.02 -3.92 9.49
N GLY A 164 -11.40 -3.09 10.47
CA GLY A 164 -12.15 -3.49 11.65
C GLY A 164 -13.51 -4.12 11.34
N ASN A 165 -14.13 -3.74 10.21
CA ASN A 165 -15.46 -4.19 9.79
C ASN A 165 -15.43 -5.00 8.48
N LYS A 166 -14.26 -5.54 8.10
CA LYS A 166 -14.06 -6.20 6.79
C LYS A 166 -15.03 -7.36 6.54
N GLU A 167 -15.43 -8.08 7.59
CA GLU A 167 -16.39 -9.17 7.53
C GLU A 167 -17.80 -8.74 7.08
N LEU A 168 -18.14 -7.45 7.16
CA LEU A 168 -19.44 -6.94 6.67
C LEU A 168 -19.53 -6.93 5.14
N TYR A 169 -18.39 -7.00 4.45
CA TYR A 169 -18.31 -7.05 2.99
C TYR A 169 -18.27 -8.48 2.45
N ALA A 170 -18.24 -9.48 3.34
CA ALA A 170 -18.28 -10.89 3.00
C ALA A 170 -19.73 -11.41 2.95
N ASP A 171 -19.93 -12.60 2.39
CA ASP A 171 -21.21 -13.29 2.43
C ASP A 171 -21.54 -13.76 3.86
N GLU A 172 -22.79 -14.15 4.11
CA GLU A 172 -23.28 -14.47 5.45
C GLU A 172 -22.52 -15.63 6.11
N GLU A 173 -22.08 -16.61 5.33
CA GLU A 173 -21.33 -17.77 5.82
C GLU A 173 -19.90 -17.37 6.20
N GLU A 174 -19.20 -16.64 5.33
CA GLU A 174 -17.86 -16.13 5.63
C GLU A 174 -17.88 -15.18 6.81
N ARG A 175 -18.82 -14.24 6.84
CA ARG A 175 -19.00 -13.28 7.94
C ARG A 175 -19.17 -14.00 9.27
N SER A 176 -20.07 -14.98 9.33
CA SER A 176 -20.35 -15.71 10.57
C SER A 176 -19.11 -16.45 11.08
N CYS A 177 -18.37 -17.09 10.17
CA CYS A 177 -17.16 -17.82 10.52
C CYS A 177 -16.01 -16.86 10.92
N ALA A 178 -15.85 -15.73 10.22
CA ALA A 178 -14.83 -14.73 10.52
C ALA A 178 -15.07 -14.07 11.88
N VAL A 179 -16.31 -13.70 12.22
CA VAL A 179 -16.67 -13.13 13.53
C VAL A 179 -16.36 -14.11 14.66
N ILE A 180 -16.71 -15.38 14.51
CA ILE A 180 -16.46 -16.40 15.52
C ILE A 180 -14.95 -16.66 15.66
N MET A 181 -14.21 -16.72 14.55
CA MET A 181 -12.75 -16.87 14.59
C MET A 181 -12.08 -15.68 15.28
N ASP A 182 -12.47 -14.44 14.96
CA ASP A 182 -11.98 -13.23 15.62
C ASP A 182 -12.27 -13.26 17.13
N ALA A 183 -13.47 -13.68 17.54
CA ALA A 183 -13.83 -13.81 18.95
C ALA A 183 -12.98 -14.86 19.67
N CYS A 184 -12.73 -16.00 19.03
CA CYS A 184 -11.85 -17.05 19.51
C CYS A 184 -10.41 -16.54 19.71
N LEU A 185 -9.85 -15.85 18.72
CA LEU A 185 -8.50 -15.29 18.79
C LEU A 185 -8.41 -14.15 19.81
N GLU A 186 -9.44 -13.31 19.92
CA GLU A 186 -9.52 -12.24 20.92
C GLU A 186 -9.55 -12.80 22.34
N ARG A 187 -10.26 -13.91 22.58
CA ARG A 187 -10.21 -14.64 23.86
C ARG A 187 -8.78 -15.12 24.17
N LEU A 188 -8.11 -15.75 23.20
CA LEU A 188 -6.70 -16.16 23.38
C LEU A 188 -5.79 -14.98 23.71
N ARG A 189 -6.04 -13.82 23.11
CA ARG A 189 -5.27 -12.59 23.34
C ARG A 189 -5.46 -12.09 24.77
N GLN A 190 -6.69 -12.13 25.28
CA GLN A 190 -7.01 -11.77 26.67
C GLN A 190 -6.43 -12.77 27.68
N GLU A 191 -6.37 -14.05 27.31
CA GLU A 191 -5.74 -15.11 28.11
C GLU A 191 -4.19 -15.09 28.01
N GLY A 192 -3.61 -14.23 27.17
CA GLY A 192 -2.16 -14.11 26.98
C GLY A 192 -1.53 -15.24 26.16
N GLN A 193 -2.33 -16.04 25.44
CA GLN A 193 -1.87 -17.17 24.62
C GLN A 193 -1.31 -16.71 23.26
N LEU A 194 -0.34 -15.79 23.26
CA LEU A 194 0.21 -15.19 22.04
C LEU A 194 0.93 -16.20 21.14
N GLU A 195 1.57 -17.22 21.73
CA GLU A 195 2.22 -18.29 20.96
C GLU A 195 1.21 -19.12 20.17
N LEU A 196 0.05 -19.40 20.76
CA LEU A 196 -1.03 -20.12 20.09
C LEU A 196 -1.63 -19.28 18.97
N ILE A 197 -1.83 -17.97 19.19
CA ILE A 197 -2.27 -17.05 18.14
C ILE A 197 -1.26 -17.04 16.99
N ALA A 198 0.03 -16.92 17.27
CA ALA A 198 1.07 -16.92 16.24
C ALA A 198 1.05 -18.21 15.41
N ALA A 199 0.90 -19.37 16.05
CA ALA A 199 0.81 -20.67 15.38
C ALA A 199 -0.49 -20.82 14.54
N LEU A 200 -1.60 -20.24 14.99
CA LEU A 200 -2.84 -20.19 14.22
C LEU A 200 -2.67 -19.28 13.00
N LEU A 201 -2.11 -18.09 13.16
CA LEU A 201 -1.90 -17.12 12.07
C LEU A 201 -0.84 -17.59 11.06
N SER A 202 0.11 -18.43 11.47
CA SER A 202 1.06 -19.07 10.54
C SER A 202 0.44 -20.18 9.70
N GLY A 203 -0.84 -20.52 9.94
CA GLY A 203 -1.53 -21.58 9.23
C GLY A 203 -1.08 -22.99 9.58
N ASP A 204 -0.63 -23.24 10.82
CA ASP A 204 -0.35 -24.62 11.22
C ASP A 204 -1.64 -25.43 11.36
N ARG A 205 -1.88 -26.33 10.41
CA ARG A 205 -3.08 -27.17 10.35
C ARG A 205 -3.32 -27.95 11.62
N ARG A 206 -2.26 -28.54 12.19
CA ARG A 206 -2.38 -29.37 13.40
C ARG A 206 -2.83 -28.53 14.59
N THR A 207 -2.28 -27.33 14.73
CA THR A 207 -2.67 -26.36 15.76
C THR A 207 -4.12 -25.95 15.59
N PHE A 208 -4.57 -25.65 14.37
CA PHE A 208 -5.96 -25.32 14.10
C PHE A 208 -6.92 -26.47 14.45
N GLU A 209 -6.62 -27.70 14.02
CA GLU A 209 -7.46 -28.87 14.30
C GLU A 209 -7.57 -29.15 15.81
N LEU A 210 -6.46 -29.04 16.54
CA LEU A 210 -6.45 -29.16 18.01
C LEU A 210 -7.23 -28.03 18.68
N PHE A 211 -7.07 -26.79 18.19
CA PHE A 211 -7.78 -25.63 18.69
C PHE A 211 -9.29 -25.77 18.50
N ARG A 212 -9.74 -26.20 17.31
CA ARG A 212 -11.15 -26.46 17.01
C ARG A 212 -11.77 -27.51 17.95
N CYS A 213 -11.01 -28.53 18.36
CA CYS A 213 -11.48 -29.50 19.37
C CYS A 213 -11.65 -28.89 20.77
N GLN A 214 -11.00 -27.76 21.06
CA GLN A 214 -11.04 -27.09 22.36
C GLN A 214 -11.95 -25.85 22.37
N ALA A 215 -12.28 -25.30 21.20
CA ALA A 215 -13.16 -24.15 21.02
C ALA A 215 -14.59 -24.60 20.66
N PRO A 216 -15.51 -24.70 21.64
CA PRO A 216 -16.89 -25.14 21.37
C PRO A 216 -17.60 -24.24 20.35
N GLU A 217 -17.25 -22.95 20.28
CA GLU A 217 -17.81 -21.99 19.34
C GLU A 217 -17.52 -22.36 17.87
N LEU A 218 -16.32 -22.90 17.60
CA LEU A 218 -15.94 -23.36 16.25
C LEU A 218 -16.53 -24.74 15.91
N GLN A 219 -16.83 -25.57 16.91
CA GLN A 219 -17.47 -26.88 16.68
C GLN A 219 -18.88 -26.75 16.14
N HIS A 220 -19.59 -25.71 16.56
CA HIS A 220 -20.94 -25.41 16.07
C HIS A 220 -20.97 -24.86 14.64
N LEU A 221 -19.81 -24.52 14.07
CA LEU A 221 -19.64 -24.12 12.67
C LEU A 221 -19.06 -25.28 11.84
N PRO A 222 -19.89 -26.11 11.18
CA PRO A 222 -19.40 -27.17 10.29
C PRO A 222 -18.61 -26.62 9.09
N ALA A 223 -18.88 -25.38 8.67
CA ALA A 223 -18.19 -24.70 7.58
C ALA A 223 -16.75 -24.26 7.91
N ALA A 224 -16.44 -24.00 9.19
CA ALA A 224 -15.12 -23.52 9.65
C ALA A 224 -14.04 -24.62 9.67
N THR A 225 -13.94 -25.36 8.58
CA THR A 225 -12.88 -26.34 8.33
C THR A 225 -11.53 -25.65 8.18
N TYR A 226 -10.43 -26.42 8.27
CA TYR A 226 -9.11 -25.86 8.00
C TYR A 226 -9.00 -25.28 6.58
N GLU A 227 -9.62 -25.90 5.58
CA GLU A 227 -9.61 -25.42 4.20
C GLU A 227 -10.31 -24.06 4.08
N TRP A 228 -11.45 -23.89 4.77
CA TRP A 228 -12.12 -22.59 4.85
C TRP A 228 -11.25 -21.57 5.58
N TYR A 229 -10.65 -21.96 6.71
CA TYR A 229 -9.79 -21.09 7.51
C TYR A 229 -8.58 -20.59 6.72
N SER A 230 -7.89 -21.48 6.02
CA SER A 230 -6.76 -21.11 5.17
C SER A 230 -7.19 -20.13 4.08
N LYS A 231 -8.24 -20.47 3.32
CA LYS A 231 -8.60 -19.71 2.12
C LYS A 231 -9.33 -18.40 2.40
N ASN A 232 -10.19 -18.36 3.42
CA ASN A 232 -11.05 -17.21 3.66
C ASN A 232 -10.63 -16.40 4.88
N TYR A 233 -9.89 -16.99 5.83
CA TYR A 233 -9.36 -16.26 6.97
C TYR A 233 -7.91 -15.84 6.75
N LEU A 234 -7.00 -16.78 6.47
CA LEU A 234 -5.55 -16.50 6.37
C LEU A 234 -5.16 -15.76 5.09
N ASP A 235 -5.72 -16.14 3.94
CA ASP A 235 -5.40 -15.50 2.66
C ASP A 235 -6.08 -14.12 2.46
N ARG A 236 -6.80 -13.63 3.48
CA ARG A 236 -7.47 -12.32 3.49
C ARG A 236 -6.84 -11.37 4.51
N ASP A 237 -7.46 -10.21 4.73
CA ASP A 237 -6.98 -9.14 5.60
C ASP A 237 -7.11 -9.42 7.11
N TYR A 238 -7.86 -10.47 7.49
CA TYR A 238 -8.18 -10.79 8.88
C TYR A 238 -6.96 -11.07 9.79
N PRO A 239 -5.88 -11.74 9.35
CA PRO A 239 -4.68 -11.98 10.16
C PRO A 239 -4.00 -10.67 10.51
N ILE A 240 -3.91 -9.73 9.57
CA ILE A 240 -3.29 -8.42 9.78
C ILE A 240 -4.09 -7.63 10.82
N ARG A 241 -5.43 -7.67 10.73
CA ARG A 241 -6.31 -7.11 11.77
C ARG A 241 -5.98 -7.68 13.15
N MET A 242 -5.82 -9.00 13.27
CA MET A 242 -5.49 -9.64 14.54
C MET A 242 -4.10 -9.25 15.06
N LEU A 243 -3.10 -9.18 14.19
CA LEU A 243 -1.74 -8.73 14.53
C LEU A 243 -1.75 -7.29 15.07
N MET A 244 -2.52 -6.40 14.44
CA MET A 244 -2.70 -5.02 14.89
C MET A 244 -3.34 -4.96 16.28
N LYS A 245 -4.39 -5.75 16.55
CA LYS A 245 -5.01 -5.87 17.88
C LYS A 245 -3.99 -6.36 18.93
N CYS A 246 -3.14 -7.33 18.59
CA CYS A 246 -2.09 -7.83 19.47
C CYS A 246 -1.03 -6.77 19.80
N ARG A 247 -0.73 -5.85 18.87
CA ARG A 247 0.15 -4.69 19.07
C ARG A 247 -0.52 -3.54 19.85
N GLY A 248 -1.80 -3.66 20.22
CA GLY A 248 -2.53 -2.65 20.97
C GLY A 248 -3.05 -1.49 20.11
N ILE A 249 -3.08 -1.64 18.78
CA ILE A 249 -3.71 -0.68 17.87
C ILE A 249 -5.22 -0.75 18.08
N ARG A 250 -5.87 0.40 18.23
CA ARG A 250 -7.31 0.49 18.45
C ARG A 250 -8.02 0.75 17.13
N PHE A 251 -9.07 -0.02 16.90
CA PHE A 251 -9.96 0.13 15.76
C PHE A 251 -11.12 1.06 16.15
N PRO A 252 -11.45 2.07 15.36
CA PRO A 252 -12.57 2.95 15.63
C PRO A 252 -13.91 2.23 15.39
N GLU A 253 -14.89 2.44 16.28
CA GLU A 253 -16.25 1.89 16.15
C GLU A 253 -17.10 2.66 15.13
N HIS A 254 -16.73 3.91 14.83
CA HIS A 254 -17.45 4.81 13.93
C HIS A 254 -16.42 5.58 13.09
N ILE A 255 -16.80 5.94 11.86
CA ILE A 255 -15.98 6.83 11.02
C ILE A 255 -15.97 8.22 11.66
N PRO A 256 -14.79 8.81 11.97
CA PRO A 256 -14.69 10.16 12.49
C PRO A 256 -15.24 11.15 11.45
N GLY A 257 -16.29 11.88 11.82
CA GLY A 257 -17.01 12.80 10.93
C GLY A 257 -18.48 12.46 10.67
N ASN A 258 -18.95 11.27 11.08
CA ASN A 258 -20.37 10.90 11.05
C ASN A 258 -21.03 10.89 12.45
N GLU A 259 -20.43 11.58 13.42
CA GLU A 259 -21.10 11.87 14.69
C GLU A 259 -22.31 12.76 14.39
N SER A 260 -23.48 12.12 14.37
CA SER A 260 -24.76 12.79 14.14
C SER A 260 -24.94 13.92 15.14
N LYS A 261 -25.21 15.11 14.61
CA LYS A 261 -26.00 16.14 15.29
C LYS A 261 -27.36 15.61 15.69
#